data_AF-A0A8T3PBI2-F1
#
_entry.id   AF-A0A8T3PBI2-F1
#
_cell.length_a   1.000
_cell.length_b   1.000
_cell.length_c   1.000
_cell.angle_alpha   90.00
_cell.angle_beta   90.00
_cell.angle_gamma   90.00
#
_symmetry.space_group_name_H-M   'P 1'
#
loop_
_entity.id
_entity.type
_entity.pdbx_description
1 polymer ?
#
loop_
_entity_poly.entity_id
_entity_poly.type
_entity_poly.pdbx_seq_one_letter_code
_entity_poly.pdbx_strand_id
1 'polypeptide(L)' 'MLSESAVYEALRAVQEPELGRDIVTLNMVKDVVIDPSANVGLTIELT' A
#
# COMPACT_ATOMS: atom_id res chain seq x y z
N MET A 1 13.03 0.76 12.82
CA MET A 1 11.69 0.13 12.82
C MET A 1 11.03 0.46 11.51
N LEU A 2 10.32 -0.48 10.89
CA LEU A 2 9.55 -0.23 9.69
C LEU A 2 8.37 0.69 10.04
N SER A 3 8.16 1.76 9.26
CA SER A 3 7.04 2.68 9.44
C SER A 3 6.01 2.50 8.35
N GLU A 4 4.75 2.78 8.70
CA GLU A 4 3.63 2.78 7.77
C GLU A 4 3.86 3.75 6.60
N SER A 5 4.45 4.92 6.87
CA SER A 5 4.83 5.90 5.84
C SER A 5 5.80 5.33 4.80
N ALA A 6 6.78 4.52 5.21
CA ALA A 6 7.73 3.90 4.29
C ALA A 6 7.06 2.83 3.42
N VAL A 7 6.08 2.10 3.97
CA VAL A 7 5.26 1.15 3.21
C VAL A 7 4.43 1.91 2.16
N TYR A 8 3.74 2.97 2.55
CA TYR A 8 2.96 3.80 1.62
C TYR A 8 3.83 4.42 0.51
N GLU A 9 5.03 4.90 0.84
CA GLU A 9 5.95 5.42 -0.17
C GLU A 9 6.35 4.34 -1.18
N ALA A 10 6.64 3.12 -0.71
CA ALA A 10 6.98 2.00 -1.59
C ALA A 10 5.79 1.58 -2.48
N LEU A 11 4.57 1.57 -1.93
CA LEU A 11 3.36 1.19 -2.68
C LEU A 11 3.01 2.18 -3.82
N ARG A 12 3.51 3.43 -3.78
CA ARG A 12 3.34 4.39 -4.90
C ARG A 12 4.02 3.95 -6.20
N ALA A 13 4.94 3.00 -6.14
CA ALA A 13 5.54 2.41 -7.34
C ALA A 13 4.58 1.45 -8.08
N VAL A 14 3.54 0.95 -7.40
CA VAL A 14 2.56 0.02 -7.97
C VAL A 14 1.48 0.81 -8.68
N GLN A 15 1.50 0.74 -10.02
CA GLN A 15 0.52 1.38 -10.90
C GLN A 15 -0.67 0.45 -11.13
N GLU A 16 -1.87 1.01 -11.13
CA GLU A 16 -3.08 0.35 -11.62
C GLU A 16 -3.15 0.51 -13.14
N PRO A 17 -2.92 -0.54 -13.95
CA PRO A 17 -2.79 -0.42 -15.40
C PRO A 17 -4.02 0.17 -16.09
N GLU A 18 -5.22 -0.08 -15.56
CA GLU A 18 -6.47 0.38 -16.18
C GLU A 18 -6.76 1.86 -15.90
N LEU A 19 -6.33 2.35 -14.73
CA LEU A 19 -6.61 3.71 -14.26
C LEU A 19 -5.41 4.67 -14.40
N GLY A 20 -4.21 4.14 -14.67
CA GLY A 20 -3.01 4.94 -14.95
C GLY A 20 -2.50 5.76 -13.77
N ARG A 21 -2.82 5.36 -12.54
CA ARG A 21 -2.38 6.00 -11.29
C ARG A 21 -1.97 4.93 -10.29
N ASP A 22 -1.21 5.31 -9.26
CA ASP A 22 -0.79 4.37 -8.24
C ASP A 22 -1.93 4.00 -7.27
N ILE A 23 -1.84 2.80 -6.71
CA ILE A 23 -2.85 2.23 -5.81
C ILE A 23 -3.04 3.05 -4.52
N VAL A 24 -2.06 3.85 -4.11
CA VAL A 24 -2.16 4.74 -2.93
C VAL A 24 -2.97 5.98 -3.29
N THR A 25 -2.65 6.62 -4.40
CA THR A 25 -3.37 7.79 -4.92
C THR A 25 -4.81 7.46 -5.30
N LEU A 26 -5.08 6.22 -5.70
CA LEU A 26 -6.43 5.71 -5.97
C LEU A 26 -7.18 5.29 -4.70
N ASN A 27 -6.59 5.43 -3.50
CA ASN A 27 -7.20 5.03 -2.23
C ASN A 27 -7.64 3.55 -2.20
N MET A 28 -6.87 2.67 -2.86
CA MET A 28 -7.12 1.24 -2.94
C MET A 28 -6.55 0.48 -1.74
N VAL A 29 -5.51 1.02 -1.09
CA VAL A 29 -4.92 0.48 0.15
C VAL A 29 -5.82 0.85 1.32
N LYS A 30 -6.56 -0.13 1.86
CA LYS A 30 -7.53 0.09 2.96
C LYS A 30 -6.94 -0.10 4.34
N ASP A 31 -5.92 -0.95 4.43
CA ASP A 31 -5.29 -1.25 5.71
C ASP A 31 -3.82 -1.66 5.50
N VAL A 32 -2.99 -1.25 6.46
CA VAL A 32 -1.56 -1.59 6.55
C VAL A 32 -1.28 -1.96 8.00
N VAL A 33 -0.94 -3.22 8.24
CA VAL A 33 -0.58 -3.71 9.58
C VAL A 33 0.89 -4.10 9.58
N ILE A 34 1.65 -3.55 10.52
CA ILE A 34 3.06 -3.87 10.73
C ILE A 34 3.20 -4.55 12.08
N ASP A 35 3.62 -5.82 12.08
CA ASP A 35 3.81 -6.56 13.32
C ASP A 35 5.20 -6.28 13.97
N PRO A 36 5.42 -6.72 15.23
CA PRO A 36 6.70 -6.52 15.92
C PRO A 36 7.91 -7.21 15.24
N SER A 37 7.66 -8.20 14.39
CA SER A 37 8.67 -8.93 13.62
C SER A 37 8.92 -8.32 12.24
N ALA A 38 8.32 -7.15 11.95
CA ALA A 38 8.36 -6.44 10.68
C ALA A 38 7.71 -7.16 9.49
N ASN A 39 6.74 -8.04 9.75
CA ASN A 39 5.84 -8.52 8.68
C ASN A 39 4.79 -7.46 8.36
N VAL A 40 4.48 -7.31 7.08
CA VAL A 40 3.50 -6.34 6.56
C VAL A 40 2.29 -7.08 6.02
N GLY A 41 1.12 -6.82 6.58
CA GLY A 41 -0.18 -7.21 6.05
C GLY A 41 -0.82 -6.04 5.31
N LEU A 42 -1.43 -6.30 4.16
CA LEU A 42 -2.11 -5.30 3.32
C LEU A 42 -3.53 -5.76 3.00
N THR A 43 -4.48 -4.84 3.08
CA THR A 43 -5.83 -5.02 2.52
C THR A 43 -5.99 -4.09 1.33
N ILE A 44 -6.23 -4.66 0.15
CA ILE A 44 -6.41 -3.92 -1.11
C ILE A 44 -7.83 -4.15 -1.61
N GLU A 45 -8.55 -3.07 -1.93
CA GLU A 45 -9.82 -3.12 -2.65
C GLU A 45 -9.56 -2.89 -4.14
N LEU A 46 -10.02 -3.80 -4.98
CA LEU A 46 -10.01 -3.67 -6.43
C LEU A 46 -11.32 -3.04 -6.89
N THR A 47 -11.25 -2.19 -7.91
CA THR A 47 -12.43 -1.55 -8.55
C THR A 47 -12.75 -2.26 -9.85
#